data_AF-A0A7G6Z2K4-F1
#
_entry.id   AF-A0A7G6Z2K4-F1
#
_cell.length_a   1.000
_cell.length_b   1.000
_cell.length_c   1.000
_cell.angle_alpha   90.00
_cell.angle_beta   90.00
_cell.angle_gamma   90.00
#
_symmetry.space_group_name_H-M   'P 1'
#
loop_
_entity.id
_entity.type
_entity.pdbx_description
1 polymer ?
#
loop_
_entity_poly.entity_id
_entity_poly.type
_entity_poly.pdbx_seq_one_letter_code
_entity_poly.pdbx_strand_id
1 'polypeptide(L)'
;MTTPATRLARHREGDPANARARIDDDGLGLSIELPSATALASFALGSLGDDLVATSRGVAPRSSPAATIPAAELVTALRDLVTQLPEVSDARRPYVDLRRFGATRRPVTDALLASAVRELARSLPKYTPPRRDAAVGPQLSAAETARRRRGRIRAHQRASAREWLASWQESAVPGAVRAGDLYAQACAAIEDYVAADVDLDDGRPYVMPGRDNFYAIADELLGPRVRRNGHRVYRIAA
;
A
#
# COMPACT_ATOMS: atom_id res chain seq x y z
N MET A 1 26.51 30.22 -8.09
CA MET A 1 25.55 29.16 -7.75
C MET A 1 26.32 27.98 -7.17
N THR A 2 25.87 27.38 -6.06
CA THR A 2 26.57 26.25 -5.43
C THR A 2 26.29 24.97 -6.21
N THR A 3 27.33 24.32 -6.77
CA THR A 3 27.16 23.07 -7.53
C THR A 3 26.74 21.90 -6.62
N PRO A 4 26.13 20.82 -7.15
CA PRO A 4 25.87 19.59 -6.38
C PRO A 4 27.14 19.06 -5.69
N ALA A 5 28.29 19.06 -6.37
CA ALA A 5 29.57 18.64 -5.81
C ALA A 5 30.02 19.56 -4.65
N THR A 6 29.86 20.88 -4.79
CA THR A 6 30.20 21.83 -3.71
C THR A 6 29.30 21.66 -2.49
N ARG A 7 28.01 21.29 -2.67
CA ARG A 7 27.12 20.95 -1.55
C ARG A 7 27.57 19.68 -0.84
N LEU A 8 27.94 18.65 -1.60
CA LEU A 8 28.46 17.40 -1.05
C LEU A 8 29.79 17.62 -0.30
N ALA A 9 30.69 18.43 -0.85
CA ALA A 9 31.98 18.78 -0.23
C ALA A 9 31.84 19.53 1.10
N ARG A 10 30.74 20.27 1.29
CA ARG A 10 30.44 21.05 2.50
C ARG A 10 29.61 20.30 3.54
N HIS A 11 29.17 19.07 3.25
CA HIS A 11 28.31 18.30 4.15
C HIS A 11 29.00 18.07 5.51
N ARG A 12 28.35 18.48 6.60
CA ARG A 12 28.97 18.52 7.94
C ARG A 12 29.08 17.14 8.58
N GLU A 13 30.14 17.03 9.38
CA GLU A 13 30.43 16.02 10.40
C GLU A 13 29.38 16.13 11.53
N GLY A 14 28.87 14.98 12.02
CA GLY A 14 27.95 14.92 13.17
C GLY A 14 26.45 14.79 12.87
N ASP A 15 26.04 14.70 11.60
CA ASP A 15 24.66 14.30 11.26
C ASP A 15 24.46 12.80 11.61
N PRO A 16 23.48 12.43 12.47
CA PRO A 16 23.22 11.04 12.84
C PRO A 16 22.86 10.13 11.65
N ALA A 17 22.56 10.70 10.48
CA ALA A 17 22.40 9.96 9.22
C ALA A 17 23.73 9.46 8.60
N ASN A 18 24.88 9.94 9.07
CA ASN A 18 26.20 9.52 8.58
C ASN A 18 26.65 8.25 9.31
N ALA A 19 26.44 7.10 8.69
CA ALA A 19 27.02 5.86 9.15
C ALA A 19 28.56 5.97 9.12
N ARG A 20 29.19 6.03 10.30
CA ARG A 20 30.64 5.81 10.45
C ARG A 20 30.93 4.35 10.12
N ALA A 21 31.13 4.03 8.85
CA ALA A 21 31.76 2.78 8.48
C ALA A 21 33.27 2.94 8.72
N ARG A 22 33.73 2.74 9.96
CA ARG A 22 35.16 2.54 10.22
C ARG A 22 35.52 1.19 9.61
N ILE A 23 36.11 1.23 8.42
CA ILE A 23 36.61 0.03 7.75
C ILE A 23 38.00 -0.26 8.33
N ASP A 24 38.07 -1.11 9.35
CA ASP A 24 39.36 -1.63 9.86
C ASP A 24 39.89 -2.81 8.97
N ASP A 25 39.21 -3.15 7.88
CA ASP A 25 39.32 -4.46 7.20
C ASP A 25 40.25 -4.51 5.97
N ASP A 26 41.20 -3.58 5.86
CA ASP A 26 42.26 -3.66 4.84
C ASP A 26 43.56 -4.27 5.38
N GLY A 27 43.62 -4.60 6.69
CA GLY A 27 44.87 -4.92 7.37
C GLY A 27 45.85 -3.74 7.51
N LEU A 28 45.45 -2.53 7.08
CA LEU A 28 46.27 -1.31 7.05
C LEU A 28 45.87 -0.25 8.10
N GLY A 29 44.79 -0.47 8.87
CA GLY A 29 44.36 0.42 9.97
C GLY A 29 43.88 1.82 9.54
N LEU A 30 43.42 1.99 8.30
CA LEU A 30 42.95 3.28 7.78
C LEU A 30 41.47 3.51 8.08
N SER A 31 41.16 4.52 8.91
CA SER A 31 39.79 4.98 9.09
C SER A 31 39.30 5.74 7.85
N ILE A 32 38.21 5.28 7.27
CA ILE A 32 37.51 5.91 6.13
C ILE A 32 36.20 6.52 6.64
N GLU A 33 35.85 7.71 6.17
CA GLU A 33 34.56 8.33 6.40
C GLU A 33 33.81 8.44 5.08
N LEU A 34 32.56 7.96 5.04
CA LEU A 34 31.72 8.06 3.84
C LEU A 34 30.50 8.93 4.14
N PRO A 35 29.98 9.67 3.13
CA PRO A 35 28.74 10.42 3.31
C PRO A 35 27.56 9.46 3.44
N SER A 36 26.46 9.94 4.01
CA SER A 36 25.21 9.17 4.07
C SER A 36 24.64 8.87 2.68
N ALA A 37 23.83 7.81 2.60
CA ALA A 37 23.07 7.48 1.39
C ALA A 37 22.19 8.64 0.92
N THR A 38 21.59 9.38 1.85
CA THR A 38 20.75 10.56 1.58
C THR A 38 21.56 11.71 0.98
N ALA A 39 22.74 11.99 1.53
CA ALA A 39 23.64 13.02 0.99
C ALA A 39 24.07 12.69 -0.44
N LEU A 40 24.42 11.42 -0.68
CA LEU A 40 24.82 10.95 -2.00
C LEU A 40 23.64 10.95 -3.00
N ALA A 41 22.44 10.59 -2.56
CA ALA A 41 21.23 10.68 -3.37
C ALA A 41 20.88 12.13 -3.73
N SER A 42 21.07 13.08 -2.81
CA SER A 42 20.88 14.52 -3.08
C SER A 42 21.87 15.06 -4.11
N PHE A 43 23.13 14.62 -4.04
CA PHE A 43 24.12 14.88 -5.09
C PHE A 43 23.68 14.30 -6.43
N ALA A 44 23.30 13.02 -6.46
CA ALA A 44 22.84 12.34 -7.67
C ALA A 44 21.61 13.00 -8.28
N LEU A 45 20.66 13.46 -7.47
CA LEU A 45 19.46 14.18 -7.92
C LEU A 45 19.84 15.49 -8.63
N GLY A 46 20.88 16.18 -8.16
CA GLY A 46 21.38 17.40 -8.83
C GLY A 46 22.11 17.14 -10.14
N SER A 47 22.52 15.90 -10.42
CA SER A 47 23.28 15.53 -11.63
C SER A 47 22.46 14.70 -12.63
N LEU A 48 21.49 13.92 -12.16
CA LEU A 48 20.67 12.99 -12.94
C LEU A 48 19.17 13.26 -12.84
N GLY A 49 18.72 14.04 -11.85
CA GLY A 49 17.32 14.05 -11.40
C GLY A 49 16.33 14.64 -12.40
N ASP A 50 16.78 15.54 -13.27
CA ASP A 50 15.89 16.20 -14.24
C ASP A 50 15.35 15.21 -15.29
N ASP A 51 16.18 14.23 -15.66
CA ASP A 51 15.88 13.22 -16.67
C ASP A 51 15.23 11.95 -16.10
N LEU A 52 15.02 11.88 -14.79
CA LEU A 52 14.53 10.67 -14.12
C LEU A 52 13.17 10.90 -13.43
N VAL A 53 12.39 9.83 -13.35
CA VAL A 53 11.11 9.78 -12.61
C VAL A 53 11.00 8.48 -11.83
N ALA A 54 10.26 8.51 -10.72
CA ALA A 54 9.90 7.32 -9.97
C ALA A 54 8.62 6.70 -10.52
N THR A 55 8.62 5.38 -10.73
CA THR A 55 7.48 4.58 -11.17
C THR A 55 7.17 3.51 -10.13
N SER A 56 6.04 2.80 -10.28
CA SER A 56 5.72 1.65 -9.41
C SER A 56 6.71 0.49 -9.54
N ARG A 57 7.49 0.43 -10.63
CA ARG A 57 8.48 -0.62 -10.90
C ARG A 57 9.92 -0.21 -10.53
N GLY A 58 10.16 1.05 -10.19
CA GLY A 58 11.49 1.59 -9.92
C GLY A 58 11.72 2.94 -10.59
N VAL A 59 12.97 3.27 -10.88
CA VAL A 59 13.35 4.52 -11.56
C VAL A 59 13.32 4.32 -13.07
N ALA A 60 12.85 5.31 -13.83
CA ALA A 60 12.82 5.29 -15.29
C ALA A 60 13.25 6.65 -15.86
N PRO A 61 13.74 6.71 -17.11
CA PRO A 61 13.91 7.97 -17.82
C PRO A 61 12.56 8.67 -18.00
N ARG A 62 12.53 9.99 -17.84
CA ARG A 62 11.34 10.81 -18.06
C ARG A 62 10.84 10.71 -19.51
N SER A 63 11.76 10.54 -20.47
CA SER A 63 11.45 10.34 -21.89
C SER A 63 10.86 8.95 -22.20
N SER A 64 11.08 7.96 -21.33
CA SER A 64 10.55 6.61 -21.49
C SER A 64 10.15 5.99 -20.13
N PRO A 65 9.03 6.45 -19.52
CA PRO A 65 8.63 6.02 -18.19
C PRO A 65 8.24 4.52 -18.09
N ALA A 66 8.07 3.85 -19.24
CA ALA A 66 7.84 2.41 -19.30
C ALA A 66 9.13 1.57 -19.18
N ALA A 67 10.30 2.18 -19.45
CA ALA A 67 11.60 1.53 -19.41
C ALA A 67 12.24 1.73 -18.03
N THR A 68 11.97 0.79 -17.11
CA THR A 68 12.61 0.80 -15.79
C THR A 68 14.10 0.52 -15.91
N ILE A 69 14.92 1.38 -15.31
CA ILE A 69 16.38 1.22 -15.23
C ILE A 69 16.70 0.20 -14.13
N PRO A 70 17.44 -0.89 -14.41
CA PRO A 70 17.89 -1.81 -13.39
C PRO A 70 18.69 -1.10 -12.29
N ALA A 71 18.48 -1.49 -11.03
CA ALA A 71 19.19 -0.89 -9.89
C ALA A 71 20.72 -0.99 -10.03
N ALA A 72 21.23 -2.07 -10.64
CA ALA A 72 22.66 -2.25 -10.90
C ALA A 72 23.22 -1.22 -11.89
N GLU A 73 22.44 -0.81 -12.89
CA GLU A 73 22.85 0.23 -13.83
C GLU A 73 22.90 1.60 -13.16
N LEU A 74 21.95 1.90 -12.27
CA LEU A 74 21.96 3.12 -11.45
C LEU A 74 23.14 3.15 -10.48
N VAL A 75 23.51 2.01 -9.90
CA VAL A 75 24.71 1.89 -9.05
C VAL A 75 25.97 2.19 -9.87
N THR A 76 26.07 1.66 -11.09
CA THR A 76 27.18 1.96 -12.02
C THR A 76 27.24 3.44 -12.36
N ALA A 77 26.11 4.03 -12.79
CA ALA A 77 26.04 5.45 -13.12
C ALA A 77 26.41 6.36 -11.93
N LEU A 78 25.95 6.01 -10.72
CA LEU A 78 26.32 6.74 -9.51
C LEU A 78 27.81 6.61 -9.19
N ARG A 79 28.40 5.42 -9.40
CA ARG A 79 29.84 5.23 -9.25
C ARG A 79 30.62 6.10 -10.23
N ASP A 80 30.20 6.14 -11.50
CA ASP A 80 30.84 6.98 -12.52
C ASP A 80 30.78 8.47 -12.18
N LEU A 81 29.67 8.93 -11.59
CA LEU A 81 29.58 10.30 -11.07
C LEU A 81 30.53 10.55 -9.89
N VAL A 82 30.68 9.56 -9.01
CA VAL A 82 31.59 9.65 -7.87
C VAL A 82 33.05 9.68 -8.32
N THR A 83 33.44 8.88 -9.31
CA THR A 83 34.81 8.86 -9.83
C THR A 83 35.18 10.16 -10.55
N GLN A 84 34.18 10.88 -11.08
CA GLN A 84 34.34 12.17 -11.74
C GLN A 84 34.20 13.37 -10.79
N LEU A 85 34.14 13.15 -9.47
CA LEU A 85 34.05 14.25 -8.51
C LEU A 85 35.28 15.18 -8.62
N PRO A 86 35.08 16.50 -8.73
CA PRO A 86 36.18 17.45 -8.88
C PRO A 86 37.05 17.53 -7.62
N GLU A 87 38.29 17.97 -7.78
CA GLU A 87 39.13 18.35 -6.64
C GLU A 87 38.62 19.64 -6.00
N VAL A 88 38.48 19.63 -4.69
CA VAL A 88 38.07 20.78 -3.90
C VAL A 88 39.00 20.86 -2.70
N SER A 89 39.85 21.89 -2.65
CA SER A 89 40.91 22.04 -1.63
C SER A 89 40.37 22.00 -0.20
N ASP A 90 39.19 22.59 0.00
CA ASP A 90 38.57 22.76 1.32
C ASP A 90 37.47 21.71 1.58
N ALA A 91 37.47 20.61 0.82
CA ALA A 91 36.50 19.54 1.01
C ALA A 91 36.71 18.83 2.34
N ARG A 92 35.59 18.48 2.98
CA ARG A 92 35.61 17.68 4.20
C ARG A 92 35.96 16.23 3.90
N ARG A 93 36.46 15.53 4.92
CA ARG A 93 36.94 14.15 4.83
C ARG A 93 35.98 13.17 4.15
N PRO A 94 34.65 13.17 4.40
CA PRO A 94 33.73 12.26 3.70
C PRO A 94 33.75 12.40 2.18
N TYR A 95 33.93 13.62 1.67
CA TYR A 95 34.05 13.86 0.22
C TYR A 95 35.38 13.36 -0.32
N VAL A 96 36.47 13.65 0.39
CA VAL A 96 37.84 13.23 0.00
C VAL A 96 37.93 11.70 -0.03
N ASP A 97 37.42 11.05 1.01
CA ASP A 97 37.38 9.60 1.13
C ASP A 97 36.45 8.97 0.10
N LEU A 98 35.24 9.53 -0.13
CA LEU A 98 34.37 9.07 -1.20
C LEU A 98 35.05 9.17 -2.58
N ARG A 99 35.78 10.24 -2.88
CA ARG A 99 36.53 10.36 -4.14
C ARG A 99 37.64 9.32 -4.23
N ARG A 100 38.37 9.08 -3.13
CA ARG A 100 39.49 8.13 -3.05
C ARG A 100 39.03 6.68 -3.20
N PHE A 101 37.90 6.32 -2.59
CA PHE A 101 37.42 4.95 -2.51
C PHE A 101 36.25 4.64 -3.45
N GLY A 102 35.63 5.65 -4.06
CA GLY A 102 34.48 5.48 -4.95
C GLY A 102 34.80 4.73 -6.24
N ALA A 103 36.05 4.80 -6.70
CA ALA A 103 36.53 3.98 -7.83
C ALA A 103 36.75 2.51 -7.45
N THR A 104 36.98 2.21 -6.17
CA THR A 104 37.31 0.87 -5.70
C THR A 104 36.04 0.05 -5.48
N ARG A 105 35.95 -1.13 -6.08
CA ARG A 105 34.88 -2.09 -5.80
C ARG A 105 35.12 -2.73 -4.44
N ARG A 106 34.46 -2.21 -3.41
CA ARG A 106 34.47 -2.78 -2.06
C ARG A 106 33.02 -3.04 -1.63
N PRO A 107 32.76 -4.11 -0.86
CA PRO A 107 31.40 -4.43 -0.41
C PRO A 107 30.69 -3.25 0.28
N VAL A 108 31.43 -2.49 1.09
CA VAL A 108 30.93 -1.32 1.82
C VAL A 108 30.55 -0.14 0.90
N THR A 109 31.36 0.15 -0.12
CA THR A 109 31.05 1.22 -1.09
C THR A 109 29.89 0.82 -1.98
N ASP A 110 29.83 -0.46 -2.39
CA ASP A 110 28.73 -1.00 -3.18
C ASP A 110 27.40 -0.96 -2.40
N ALA A 111 27.42 -1.32 -1.11
CA ALA A 111 26.25 -1.24 -0.22
C ALA A 111 25.77 0.20 0.00
N LEU A 112 26.70 1.16 0.12
CA LEU A 112 26.37 2.58 0.20
C LEU A 112 25.71 3.08 -1.09
N LEU A 113 26.29 2.76 -2.26
CA LEU A 113 25.73 3.15 -3.56
C LEU A 113 24.34 2.56 -3.77
N ALA A 114 24.13 1.28 -3.45
CA ALA A 114 22.81 0.65 -3.51
C ALA A 114 21.79 1.34 -2.58
N SER A 115 22.23 1.76 -1.40
CA SER A 115 21.38 2.52 -0.47
C SER A 115 21.06 3.92 -1.00
N ALA A 116 22.03 4.60 -1.61
CA ALA A 116 21.81 5.90 -2.25
C ALA A 116 20.84 5.81 -3.44
N VAL A 117 20.87 4.74 -4.24
CA VAL A 117 19.89 4.50 -5.31
C VAL A 117 18.46 4.36 -4.75
N ARG A 118 18.28 3.69 -3.61
CA ARG A 118 16.98 3.60 -2.94
C ARG A 118 16.48 4.97 -2.47
N GLU A 119 17.36 5.78 -1.88
CA GLU A 119 16.99 7.15 -1.47
C GLU A 119 16.74 8.08 -2.66
N LEU A 120 17.49 7.92 -3.76
CA LEU A 120 17.25 8.64 -5.01
C LEU A 120 15.85 8.33 -5.55
N ALA A 121 15.48 7.04 -5.62
CA ALA A 121 14.17 6.62 -6.10
C ALA A 121 13.01 7.22 -5.27
N ARG A 122 13.18 7.37 -3.95
CA ARG A 122 12.19 8.01 -3.07
C ARG A 122 12.09 9.53 -3.27
N SER A 123 13.19 10.16 -3.69
CA SER A 123 13.31 11.62 -3.84
C SER A 123 12.89 12.11 -5.23
N LEU A 124 12.81 11.23 -6.22
CA LEU A 124 12.39 11.57 -7.58
C LEU A 124 10.89 11.87 -7.69
N PRO A 125 10.47 12.75 -8.62
CA PRO A 125 9.07 13.00 -8.88
C PRO A 125 8.37 11.72 -9.36
N LYS A 126 7.18 11.45 -8.81
CA LYS A 126 6.38 10.28 -9.20
C LYS A 126 5.78 10.49 -10.59
N TYR A 127 6.01 9.54 -11.48
CA TYR A 127 5.35 9.50 -12.78
C TYR A 127 3.86 9.23 -12.61
N THR A 128 3.05 10.12 -13.17
CA THR A 128 1.61 9.91 -13.31
C THR A 128 1.34 9.72 -14.80
N PRO A 129 0.90 8.52 -15.24
CA PRO A 129 0.58 8.33 -16.65
C PRO A 129 -0.51 9.31 -17.07
N PRO A 130 -0.44 9.88 -18.28
CA PRO A 130 -1.51 10.69 -18.81
C PRO A 130 -2.79 9.86 -18.76
N ARG A 131 -3.85 10.43 -18.18
CA ARG A 131 -5.15 9.77 -18.18
C ARG A 131 -5.53 9.57 -19.64
N ARG A 132 -5.64 8.30 -20.06
CA ARG A 132 -6.37 8.01 -21.30
C ARG A 132 -7.75 8.60 -21.11
N ASP A 133 -8.21 9.40 -22.06
CA ASP A 133 -9.59 9.85 -22.10
C ASP A 133 -10.47 8.59 -22.18
N ALA A 134 -10.88 8.09 -21.03
CA ALA A 134 -11.88 7.06 -20.97
C ALA A 134 -13.13 7.70 -21.57
N ALA A 135 -13.72 7.05 -22.58
CA ALA A 135 -15.01 7.45 -23.11
C ALA A 135 -15.95 7.62 -21.92
N VAL A 136 -16.32 8.87 -21.64
CA VAL A 136 -17.18 9.21 -20.50
C VAL A 136 -18.53 8.59 -20.82
N GLY A 137 -18.78 7.41 -20.25
CA GLY A 137 -20.12 6.83 -20.27
C GLY A 137 -21.11 7.87 -19.72
N PRO A 138 -22.41 7.76 -20.07
CA PRO A 138 -23.40 8.73 -19.66
C PRO A 138 -23.32 8.96 -18.14
N GLN A 139 -23.16 10.22 -17.74
CA GLN A 139 -23.07 10.59 -16.33
C GLN A 139 -24.36 10.13 -15.63
N LEU A 140 -24.22 9.21 -14.68
CA LEU A 140 -25.34 8.80 -13.86
C LEU A 140 -25.81 9.98 -13.03
N SER A 141 -27.12 10.21 -13.04
CA SER A 141 -27.73 11.18 -12.13
C SER A 141 -27.47 10.78 -10.67
N ALA A 142 -27.54 11.75 -9.77
CA ALA A 142 -27.48 11.49 -8.32
C ALA A 142 -28.55 10.47 -7.88
N ALA A 143 -29.74 10.52 -8.50
CA ALA A 143 -30.84 9.60 -8.24
C ALA A 143 -30.50 8.16 -8.64
N GLU A 144 -29.88 7.95 -9.81
CA GLU A 144 -29.45 6.63 -10.28
C GLU A 144 -28.32 6.07 -9.44
N THR A 145 -27.36 6.91 -9.05
CA THR A 145 -26.28 6.53 -8.15
C THR A 145 -26.82 6.08 -6.80
N ALA A 146 -27.75 6.84 -6.21
CA ALA A 146 -28.42 6.48 -4.96
C ALA A 146 -29.24 5.19 -5.10
N ARG A 147 -29.94 4.99 -6.23
CA ARG A 147 -30.67 3.75 -6.52
C ARG A 147 -29.74 2.54 -6.61
N ARG A 148 -28.64 2.65 -7.35
CA ARG A 148 -27.62 1.58 -7.47
C ARG A 148 -27.00 1.23 -6.12
N ARG A 149 -26.65 2.24 -5.31
CA ARG A 149 -26.10 2.05 -3.97
C ARG A 149 -27.11 1.33 -3.06
N ARG A 150 -28.37 1.79 -3.01
CA ARG A 150 -29.42 1.12 -2.22
C ARG A 150 -29.66 -0.31 -2.69
N GLY A 151 -29.64 -0.55 -4.01
CA GLY A 151 -29.74 -1.90 -4.57
C GLY A 151 -28.62 -2.82 -4.08
N ARG A 152 -27.38 -2.34 -4.11
CA ARG A 152 -26.22 -3.10 -3.61
C ARG A 152 -26.32 -3.42 -2.12
N ILE A 153 -26.67 -2.42 -1.29
CA ILE A 153 -26.85 -2.61 0.16
C ILE A 153 -27.94 -3.65 0.42
N ARG A 154 -29.09 -3.55 -0.25
CA ARG A 154 -30.18 -4.52 -0.10
C ARG A 154 -29.75 -5.92 -0.53
N ALA A 155 -29.04 -6.06 -1.64
CA ALA A 155 -28.55 -7.35 -2.11
C ALA A 155 -27.59 -8.00 -1.10
N HIS A 156 -26.71 -7.19 -0.50
CA HIS A 156 -25.76 -7.66 0.52
C HIS A 156 -26.46 -8.07 1.82
N GLN A 157 -27.38 -7.24 2.32
CA GLN A 157 -28.20 -7.56 3.49
C GLN A 157 -29.02 -8.85 3.29
N ARG A 158 -29.55 -9.06 2.09
CA ARG A 158 -30.28 -10.30 1.76
C ARG A 158 -29.36 -11.52 1.71
N ALA A 159 -28.11 -11.36 1.25
CA ALA A 159 -27.12 -12.43 1.26
C ALA A 159 -26.78 -12.85 2.69
N SER A 160 -26.42 -11.89 3.56
CA SER A 160 -26.13 -12.18 4.97
C SER A 160 -27.31 -12.80 5.72
N ALA A 161 -28.53 -12.30 5.49
CA ALA A 161 -29.73 -12.91 6.06
C ALA A 161 -29.94 -14.35 5.56
N ARG A 162 -29.73 -14.60 4.27
CA ARG A 162 -29.93 -15.93 3.66
C ARG A 162 -28.96 -16.96 4.20
N GLU A 163 -27.68 -16.62 4.26
CA GLU A 163 -26.65 -17.53 4.75
C GLU A 163 -26.84 -17.86 6.23
N TRP A 164 -27.08 -16.83 7.06
CA TRP A 164 -27.38 -17.03 8.47
C TRP A 164 -28.63 -17.90 8.68
N LEU A 165 -29.72 -17.65 7.93
CA LEU A 165 -30.95 -18.44 8.04
C LEU A 165 -30.75 -19.89 7.60
N ALA A 166 -29.94 -20.13 6.56
CA ALA A 166 -29.62 -21.48 6.10
C ALA A 166 -28.87 -22.26 7.19
N SER A 167 -27.82 -21.68 7.78
CA SER A 167 -27.09 -22.30 8.90
C SER A 167 -27.97 -22.47 10.15
N TRP A 168 -28.80 -21.47 10.46
CA TRP A 168 -29.74 -21.56 11.57
C TRP A 168 -30.76 -22.69 11.38
N GLN A 169 -31.27 -22.91 10.16
CA GLN A 169 -32.22 -23.99 9.84
C GLN A 169 -31.65 -25.38 10.14
N GLU A 170 -30.35 -25.60 9.88
CA GLU A 170 -29.69 -26.90 10.12
C GLU A 170 -29.70 -27.34 11.58
N SER A 171 -29.80 -26.39 12.51
CA SER A 171 -29.83 -26.62 13.96
C SER A 171 -31.17 -26.24 14.61
N ALA A 172 -32.15 -25.79 13.83
CA ALA A 172 -33.42 -25.31 14.34
C ALA A 172 -34.27 -26.47 14.89
N VAL A 173 -34.80 -26.28 16.10
CA VAL A 173 -35.74 -27.25 16.70
C VAL A 173 -37.12 -27.07 16.07
N PRO A 174 -37.81 -28.16 15.67
CA PRO A 174 -39.16 -28.09 15.11
C PRO A 174 -40.14 -27.41 16.07
N GLY A 175 -41.01 -26.54 15.55
CA GLY A 175 -41.95 -25.79 16.39
C GLY A 175 -42.33 -24.42 15.83
N ALA A 176 -42.73 -23.51 16.74
CA ALA A 176 -43.10 -22.15 16.40
C ALA A 176 -42.09 -21.16 16.96
N VAL A 177 -41.47 -20.35 16.10
CA VAL A 177 -40.49 -19.33 16.48
C VAL A 177 -41.08 -17.95 16.24
N ARG A 178 -41.03 -17.07 17.23
CA ARG A 178 -41.47 -15.67 17.06
C ARG A 178 -40.53 -14.95 16.10
N ALA A 179 -41.09 -14.26 15.11
CA ALA A 179 -40.31 -13.55 14.11
C ALA A 179 -39.44 -12.43 14.72
N GLY A 180 -39.90 -11.80 15.79
CA GLY A 180 -39.11 -10.80 16.53
C GLY A 180 -37.85 -11.42 17.14
N ASP A 181 -38.01 -12.54 17.83
CA ASP A 181 -36.93 -13.25 18.52
C ASP A 181 -35.93 -13.83 17.50
N LEU A 182 -36.42 -14.38 16.39
CA LEU A 182 -35.57 -14.87 15.30
C LEU A 182 -34.69 -13.76 14.72
N TYR A 183 -35.26 -12.57 14.48
CA TYR A 183 -34.48 -11.44 13.99
C TYR A 183 -33.46 -10.95 15.03
N ALA A 184 -33.82 -10.91 16.31
CA ALA A 184 -32.89 -10.54 17.38
C ALA A 184 -31.71 -11.51 17.48
N GLN A 185 -31.96 -12.82 17.36
CA GLN A 185 -30.91 -13.84 17.29
C GLN A 185 -30.00 -13.63 16.07
N ALA A 186 -30.58 -13.35 14.90
CA ALA A 186 -29.81 -13.06 13.69
C ALA A 186 -28.91 -11.84 13.87
N CYS A 187 -29.42 -10.75 14.45
CA CYS A 187 -28.62 -9.57 14.72
C CYS A 187 -27.45 -9.87 15.65
N ALA A 188 -27.69 -10.56 16.76
CA ALA A 188 -26.62 -10.89 17.73
C ALA A 188 -25.52 -11.75 17.08
N ALA A 189 -25.89 -12.80 16.37
CA ALA A 189 -24.92 -13.68 15.71
C ALA A 189 -24.16 -12.98 14.58
N ILE A 190 -24.84 -12.17 13.75
CA ILE A 190 -24.19 -11.43 12.66
C ILE A 190 -23.26 -10.34 13.22
N GLU A 191 -23.60 -9.73 14.36
CA GLU A 191 -22.70 -8.80 15.06
C GLU A 191 -21.40 -9.49 15.49
N ASP A 192 -21.49 -10.71 16.04
CA ASP A 192 -20.31 -11.52 16.37
C ASP A 192 -19.49 -11.88 15.13
N TYR A 193 -20.14 -12.23 14.02
CA TYR A 193 -19.46 -12.54 12.75
C TYR A 193 -18.73 -11.32 12.18
N VAL A 194 -19.35 -10.14 12.24
CA VAL A 194 -18.72 -8.88 11.83
C VAL A 194 -17.53 -8.55 12.73
N ALA A 195 -17.66 -8.76 14.04
CA ALA A 195 -16.56 -8.51 14.99
C ALA A 195 -15.38 -9.48 14.80
N ALA A 196 -15.65 -10.69 14.32
CA ALA A 196 -14.65 -11.72 14.05
C ALA A 196 -14.12 -11.71 12.60
N ASP A 197 -14.46 -10.70 11.78
CA ASP A 197 -14.13 -10.61 10.35
C ASP A 197 -14.47 -11.89 9.57
N VAL A 198 -15.61 -12.51 9.89
CA VAL A 198 -16.12 -13.67 9.17
C VAL A 198 -16.76 -13.19 7.87
N ASP A 199 -16.38 -13.81 6.77
CA ASP A 199 -16.95 -13.59 5.44
C ASP A 199 -18.07 -14.59 5.15
N LEU A 200 -18.99 -14.16 4.27
CA LEU A 200 -19.94 -15.02 3.57
C LEU A 200 -19.20 -16.04 2.70
N ASP A 201 -19.89 -17.10 2.30
CA ASP A 201 -19.34 -18.16 1.42
C ASP A 201 -18.78 -17.62 0.09
N ASP A 202 -19.28 -16.48 -0.38
CA ASP A 202 -18.80 -15.81 -1.59
C ASP A 202 -17.68 -14.78 -1.37
N GLY A 203 -17.10 -14.77 -0.17
CA GLY A 203 -15.96 -13.93 0.21
C GLY A 203 -16.31 -12.46 0.48
N ARG A 204 -17.60 -12.11 0.60
CA ARG A 204 -18.03 -10.77 1.03
C ARG A 204 -18.24 -10.77 2.55
N PRO A 205 -17.95 -9.68 3.27
CA PRO A 205 -18.16 -9.63 4.71
C PRO A 205 -19.63 -9.74 5.09
N TYR A 206 -19.93 -10.25 6.27
CA TYR A 206 -21.28 -10.15 6.81
C TYR A 206 -21.71 -8.68 6.98
N VAL A 207 -23.00 -8.39 6.75
CA VAL A 207 -23.59 -7.08 7.04
C VAL A 207 -24.91 -7.23 7.77
N MET A 208 -25.16 -6.32 8.72
CA MET A 208 -26.40 -6.30 9.48
C MET A 208 -27.62 -6.13 8.54
N PRO A 209 -28.54 -7.11 8.47
CA PRO A 209 -29.72 -7.00 7.64
C PRO A 209 -30.73 -6.03 8.27
N GLY A 210 -31.37 -5.19 7.45
CA GLY A 210 -32.55 -4.45 7.90
C GLY A 210 -33.75 -5.39 8.08
N ARG A 211 -34.63 -5.09 9.04
CA ARG A 211 -35.84 -5.89 9.35
C ARG A 211 -36.62 -6.35 8.13
N ASP A 212 -36.94 -5.45 7.21
CA ASP A 212 -37.76 -5.78 6.04
C ASP A 212 -37.05 -6.77 5.10
N ASN A 213 -35.74 -6.59 4.88
CA ASN A 213 -34.94 -7.48 4.04
C ASN A 213 -34.77 -8.85 4.70
N PHE A 214 -34.50 -8.88 6.01
CA PHE A 214 -34.40 -10.13 6.76
C PHE A 214 -35.69 -10.93 6.66
N TYR A 215 -36.81 -10.28 6.94
CA TYR A 215 -38.10 -10.94 6.93
C TYR A 215 -38.56 -11.37 5.53
N ALA A 216 -38.22 -10.62 4.48
CA ALA A 216 -38.47 -11.07 3.12
C ALA A 216 -37.73 -12.37 2.81
N ILE A 217 -36.46 -12.51 3.21
CA ILE A 217 -35.69 -13.74 3.02
C ILE A 217 -36.19 -14.87 3.93
N ALA A 218 -36.55 -14.57 5.17
CA ALA A 218 -37.12 -15.57 6.07
C ALA A 218 -38.47 -16.08 5.58
N ASP A 219 -39.34 -15.23 5.02
CA ASP A 219 -40.59 -15.67 4.39
C ASP A 219 -40.33 -16.53 3.13
N GLU A 220 -39.25 -16.26 2.38
CA GLU A 220 -38.82 -17.11 1.24
C GLU A 220 -38.33 -18.50 1.68
N LEU A 221 -37.53 -18.58 2.75
CA LEU A 221 -36.87 -19.83 3.18
C LEU A 221 -37.70 -20.68 4.16
N LEU A 222 -38.43 -20.03 5.07
CA LEU A 222 -39.21 -20.67 6.14
C LEU A 222 -40.70 -20.74 5.81
N GLY A 223 -41.12 -20.11 4.71
CA GLY A 223 -42.51 -19.86 4.41
C GLY A 223 -43.08 -18.64 5.15
N PRO A 224 -44.29 -18.19 4.77
CA PRO A 224 -44.84 -16.93 5.24
C PRO A 224 -45.15 -16.96 6.75
N ARG A 225 -44.82 -15.87 7.44
CA ARG A 225 -45.20 -15.67 8.86
C ARG A 225 -46.71 -15.69 9.05
N VAL A 226 -47.16 -16.38 10.09
CA VAL A 226 -48.57 -16.42 10.51
C VAL A 226 -48.76 -15.65 11.82
N ARG A 227 -49.92 -15.03 12.02
CA ARG A 227 -50.26 -14.36 13.28
C ARG A 227 -50.81 -15.39 14.29
N ARG A 228 -50.20 -15.49 15.46
CA ARG A 228 -50.65 -16.35 16.57
C ARG A 228 -50.49 -15.62 17.90
N ASN A 229 -51.55 -15.56 18.70
CA ASN A 229 -51.58 -14.89 20.01
C ASN A 229 -50.97 -13.47 19.99
N GLY A 230 -51.31 -12.68 18.96
CA GLY A 230 -50.80 -11.31 18.81
C GLY A 230 -49.40 -11.17 18.19
N HIS A 231 -48.63 -12.26 18.05
CA HIS A 231 -47.29 -12.26 17.49
C HIS A 231 -47.25 -12.83 16.06
N ARG A 232 -46.26 -12.42 15.25
CA ARG A 232 -45.93 -13.09 13.99
C ARG A 232 -44.94 -14.22 14.27
N VAL A 233 -45.23 -15.42 13.79
CA VAL A 233 -44.43 -16.62 14.02
C VAL A 233 -44.11 -17.34 12.71
N TYR A 234 -42.95 -17.97 12.66
CA TYR A 234 -42.58 -18.97 11.66
C TYR A 234 -42.85 -20.37 12.21
N ARG A 235 -43.29 -21.28 11.34
CA ARG A 235 -43.45 -22.70 11.68
C ARG A 235 -42.29 -23.47 11.07
N ILE A 236 -41.50 -24.10 11.92
CA ILE A 236 -40.36 -24.94 11.52
C ILE A 236 -40.86 -26.37 11.44
N ALA A 237 -40.76 -26.96 10.25
CA ALA A 237 -41.09 -28.37 10.03
C ALA A 237 -40.04 -29.27 10.70
N ALA A 238 -40.45 -30.50 11.01
CA ALA A 238 -39.55 -31.54 11.50
C ALA A 238 -38.80 -32.20 10.34
#